data_AF-A0A951R7S0-F1
#
_entry.id   AF-A0A951R7S0-F1
#
_cell.length_a   1.000
_cell.length_b   1.000
_cell.length_c   1.000
_cell.angle_alpha   90.00
_cell.angle_beta   90.00
_cell.angle_gamma   90.00
#
_symmetry.space_group_name_H-M   'P 1'
#
loop_
_entity.id
_entity.type
_entity.pdbx_description
1 polymer ?
#
loop_
_entity_poly.entity_id
_entity_poly.type
_entity_poly.pdbx_seq_one_letter_code
_entity_poly.pdbx_strand_id
1 'polypeptide(L)'
;NLAAEEALEAEDISRDVLKTAAVINYKATKLPGFAVSMVLKNKQKKHPNTLYLKDNKLVFVDKWGLTNDTYCVLVFDKKGVLVYRKDGQLSEKDIEEYIKTIKANL
;
A
#
# COMPACT_ATOMS: atom_id res chain seq x y z
N ASN A 1 -7.01 -1.55 6.05
CA ASN A 1 -6.48 -0.27 6.58
C ASN A 1 -7.07 0.93 5.84
N LEU A 2 -8.40 1.08 5.83
CA LEU A 2 -9.06 2.21 5.15
C LEU A 2 -8.66 3.56 5.79
N ALA A 3 -8.61 3.62 7.12
CA ALA A 3 -8.21 4.84 7.84
C ALA A 3 -6.81 5.35 7.44
N ALA A 4 -5.86 4.46 7.16
CA ALA A 4 -4.53 4.85 6.68
C ALA A 4 -4.56 5.41 5.24
N GLU A 5 -5.40 4.83 4.38
CA GLU A 5 -5.62 5.35 3.01
C GLU A 5 -6.24 6.75 3.07
N GLU A 6 -7.25 6.94 3.91
CA GLU A 6 -7.95 8.23 4.09
C GLU A 6 -7.04 9.28 4.72
N ALA A 7 -6.23 8.91 5.72
CA ALA A 7 -5.26 9.81 6.32
C ALA A 7 -4.23 10.28 5.29
N LEU A 8 -3.71 9.38 4.45
CA LEU A 8 -2.77 9.78 3.39
C LEU A 8 -3.42 10.68 2.34
N GLU A 9 -4.65 10.37 1.94
CA GLU A 9 -5.41 11.15 0.95
C GLU A 9 -5.71 12.57 1.47
N ALA A 10 -6.00 12.71 2.77
CA ALA A 10 -6.25 14.00 3.41
C ALA A 10 -5.04 14.93 3.45
N GLU A 11 -3.81 14.41 3.29
CA GLU A 11 -2.60 15.23 3.25
C GLU A 11 -2.40 15.99 1.94
N ASP A 12 -3.16 15.63 0.88
CA ASP A 12 -3.13 16.29 -0.44
C ASP A 12 -1.70 16.49 -0.99
N ILE A 13 -0.82 15.52 -0.74
CA ILE A 13 0.58 15.59 -1.14
C ILE A 13 0.67 15.49 -2.66
N SER A 14 1.44 16.40 -3.27
CA SER A 14 1.67 16.39 -4.72
C SER A 14 2.22 15.03 -5.17
N ARG A 15 1.65 14.54 -6.26
CA ARG A 15 2.02 13.26 -6.86
C ARG A 15 3.37 13.32 -7.58
N ASP A 16 3.93 14.51 -7.77
CA ASP A 16 5.30 14.67 -8.28
C ASP A 16 6.34 14.28 -7.23
N VAL A 17 5.99 14.42 -5.95
CA VAL A 17 6.87 14.06 -4.83
C VAL A 17 6.53 12.71 -4.21
N LEU A 18 5.25 12.31 -4.20
CA LEU A 18 4.81 11.02 -3.66
C LEU A 18 4.30 10.08 -4.76
N LYS A 19 4.97 8.93 -4.91
CA LYS A 19 4.54 7.83 -5.77
C LYS A 19 4.00 6.69 -4.91
N THR A 20 2.89 6.08 -5.32
CA THR A 20 2.27 4.97 -4.59
C THR A 20 2.10 3.74 -5.47
N ALA A 21 2.30 2.58 -4.88
CA ALA A 21 2.04 1.29 -5.50
C ALA A 21 1.22 0.41 -4.56
N ALA A 22 0.29 -0.36 -5.11
CA ALA A 22 -0.50 -1.34 -4.39
C ALA A 22 -0.25 -2.72 -5.02
N VAL A 23 0.18 -3.68 -4.21
CA VAL A 23 0.44 -5.06 -4.63
C VAL A 23 -0.71 -5.95 -4.18
N ILE A 24 -1.24 -6.76 -5.10
CA ILE A 24 -2.37 -7.65 -4.85
C ILE A 24 -1.91 -9.09 -5.02
N ASN A 25 -1.92 -9.81 -3.91
CA ASN A 25 -1.59 -11.22 -3.85
C ASN A 25 -2.78 -12.07 -4.30
N TYR A 26 -2.74 -12.56 -5.55
CA TYR A 26 -3.81 -13.37 -6.13
C TYR A 26 -3.89 -14.80 -5.54
N LYS A 27 -2.86 -15.27 -4.84
CA LYS A 27 -2.91 -16.54 -4.11
C LYS A 27 -3.57 -16.44 -2.74
N ALA A 28 -3.55 -15.25 -2.13
CA ALA A 28 -4.12 -14.99 -0.81
C ALA A 28 -5.61 -14.60 -0.88
N THR A 29 -6.08 -14.13 -2.03
CA THR A 29 -7.48 -13.73 -2.19
C THR A 29 -8.42 -14.93 -2.22
N LYS A 30 -9.52 -14.83 -1.47
CA LYS A 30 -10.66 -15.78 -1.54
C LYS A 30 -11.63 -15.44 -2.67
N LEU A 31 -11.44 -14.31 -3.36
CA LEU A 31 -12.31 -13.85 -4.43
C LEU A 31 -11.96 -14.50 -5.78
N PRO A 32 -12.95 -14.77 -6.64
CA PRO A 32 -12.69 -15.18 -8.03
C PRO A 32 -12.02 -14.05 -8.82
N GLY A 33 -11.24 -14.40 -9.85
CA GLY A 33 -10.40 -13.44 -10.58
C GLY A 33 -11.15 -12.26 -11.23
N PHE A 34 -12.40 -12.45 -11.66
CA PHE A 34 -13.23 -11.36 -12.19
C PHE A 34 -13.61 -10.34 -11.10
N ALA A 35 -13.88 -10.79 -9.87
CA ALA A 35 -14.24 -9.93 -8.76
C ALA A 35 -13.04 -9.10 -8.30
N VAL A 36 -11.85 -9.71 -8.22
CA VAL A 36 -10.60 -8.97 -7.97
C VAL A 36 -10.39 -7.88 -9.01
N SER A 37 -10.62 -8.19 -10.29
CA SER A 37 -10.47 -7.22 -11.38
C SER A 37 -11.46 -6.05 -11.25
N MET A 38 -12.70 -6.30 -10.82
CA MET A 38 -13.69 -5.25 -10.57
C MET A 38 -13.30 -4.35 -9.39
N VAL A 39 -12.83 -4.94 -8.28
CA VAL A 39 -12.31 -4.19 -7.12
C VAL A 39 -11.14 -3.30 -7.54
N LEU A 40 -10.18 -3.85 -8.30
CA LEU A 40 -9.05 -3.10 -8.83
C LEU A 40 -9.47 -1.96 -9.73
N LYS A 41 -10.46 -2.17 -10.61
CA LYS A 41 -10.98 -1.11 -11.48
C LYS A 41 -11.58 0.04 -10.68
N ASN A 42 -12.31 -0.24 -9.61
CA ASN A 42 -12.88 0.78 -8.73
C ASN A 42 -11.78 1.51 -7.93
N LYS A 43 -10.79 0.78 -7.42
CA LYS A 43 -9.62 1.35 -6.74
C LYS A 43 -8.78 2.23 -7.66
N GLN A 44 -8.57 1.84 -8.92
CA GLN A 44 -7.92 2.68 -9.93
C GLN A 44 -8.73 3.96 -10.20
N LYS A 45 -10.06 3.91 -10.24
CA LYS A 45 -10.86 5.14 -10.39
C LYS A 45 -10.70 6.09 -9.20
N LYS A 46 -10.66 5.55 -7.97
CA LYS A 46 -10.48 6.34 -6.74
C LYS A 46 -9.05 6.89 -6.63
N HIS A 47 -8.05 6.07 -6.94
CA HIS A 47 -6.63 6.42 -6.87
C HIS A 47 -5.97 6.23 -8.25
N PRO A 48 -6.22 7.14 -9.21
CA PRO A 48 -5.83 6.96 -10.62
C PRO A 48 -4.32 6.91 -10.85
N ASN A 49 -3.53 7.40 -9.91
CA ASN A 49 -2.07 7.46 -10.03
C ASN A 49 -1.34 6.43 -9.15
N THR A 50 -2.07 5.55 -8.47
CA THR A 50 -1.47 4.39 -7.81
C THR A 50 -1.15 3.33 -8.85
N LEU A 51 0.07 2.80 -8.81
CA LEU A 51 0.47 1.65 -9.62
C LEU A 51 -0.09 0.37 -8.99
N TYR A 52 -1.00 -0.32 -9.67
CA TYR A 52 -1.54 -1.59 -9.19
C TYR A 52 -0.77 -2.77 -9.81
N LEU A 53 -0.11 -3.55 -8.95
CA LEU A 53 0.67 -4.72 -9.32
C LEU A 53 -0.06 -5.99 -8.91
N LYS A 54 -0.11 -6.97 -9.82
CA LYS A 54 -0.68 -8.30 -9.56
C LYS A 54 0.45 -9.27 -9.25
N ASP A 55 0.46 -9.80 -8.03
CA ASP A 55 1.39 -10.84 -7.62
C ASP A 55 0.67 -12.19 -7.56
N ASN A 56 0.92 -13.03 -8.57
CA ASN A 56 0.34 -14.36 -8.68
C ASN A 56 1.11 -15.43 -7.90
N LYS A 57 2.28 -15.09 -7.34
CA LYS A 57 3.21 -16.08 -6.80
C LYS A 57 3.69 -15.78 -5.37
N LEU A 58 3.18 -14.73 -4.72
CA LEU A 58 3.62 -14.27 -3.39
C LEU A 58 5.08 -13.81 -3.38
N VAL A 59 5.59 -13.34 -4.53
CA VAL A 59 6.98 -12.87 -4.68
C VAL A 59 7.30 -11.77 -3.68
N PHE A 60 6.40 -10.80 -3.47
CA PHE A 60 6.64 -9.70 -2.53
C PHE A 60 6.67 -10.20 -1.08
N VAL A 61 5.74 -11.10 -0.72
CA VAL A 61 5.70 -11.70 0.63
C VAL A 61 6.99 -12.46 0.89
N ASP A 62 7.38 -13.35 -0.02
CA ASP A 62 8.52 -14.24 0.17
C ASP A 62 9.86 -13.48 0.13
N LYS A 63 10.03 -12.57 -0.85
CA LYS A 63 11.32 -11.89 -1.04
C LYS A 63 11.55 -10.75 -0.06
N TRP A 64 10.50 -10.09 0.40
CA TRP A 64 10.61 -8.96 1.32
C TRP A 64 10.28 -9.35 2.77
N GLY A 65 10.01 -10.64 3.00
CA GLY A 65 9.70 -11.21 4.30
C GLY A 65 8.46 -10.60 4.93
N LEU A 66 7.42 -10.32 4.14
CA LEU A 66 6.17 -9.73 4.62
C LEU A 66 5.30 -10.81 5.29
N THR A 67 4.43 -10.39 6.20
CA THR A 67 3.43 -11.28 6.78
C THR A 67 2.38 -11.63 5.73
N ASN A 68 2.18 -12.93 5.47
CA ASN A 68 1.15 -13.40 4.55
C ASN A 68 -0.27 -13.18 5.12
N ASP A 69 -1.27 -13.16 4.25
CA ASP A 69 -2.70 -13.01 4.60
C ASP A 69 -3.04 -11.78 5.46
N THR A 70 -2.22 -10.74 5.36
CA THR A 70 -2.48 -9.46 6.01
C THR A 70 -2.09 -8.27 5.14
N TYR A 71 -2.57 -7.10 5.51
CA TYR A 71 -2.21 -5.86 4.84
C TYR A 71 -0.84 -5.39 5.33
N CYS A 72 0.06 -5.04 4.41
CA CYS A 72 1.38 -4.51 4.76
C CYS A 72 1.56 -3.12 4.14
N VAL A 73 2.09 -2.17 4.91
CA VAL A 73 2.47 -0.83 4.47
C VAL A 73 3.97 -0.69 4.55
N LEU A 74 4.56 -0.18 3.48
CA LEU A 74 5.97 0.13 3.40
C LEU A 74 6.13 1.57 2.90
N VAL A 75 7.08 2.31 3.46
CA VAL A 75 7.50 3.62 2.97
C VAL A 75 8.98 3.54 2.63
N PHE A 76 9.31 3.92 1.40
CA PHE A 76 10.68 4.05 0.94
C PHE A 76 11.01 5.52 0.77
N ASP A 77 12.22 5.92 1.17
CA ASP A 77 12.73 7.26 0.89
C ASP A 77 13.11 7.43 -0.59
N LYS A 78 13.55 8.64 -0.97
CA LYS A 78 13.99 8.95 -2.35
C LYS A 78 15.20 8.15 -2.83
N LYS A 79 15.95 7.51 -1.92
CA LYS A 79 17.09 6.65 -2.23
C LYS A 79 16.69 5.17 -2.31
N GLY A 80 15.42 4.85 -2.09
CA GLY A 80 14.90 3.49 -2.06
C GLY A 80 15.16 2.75 -0.74
N VAL A 81 15.50 3.46 0.33
CA VAL A 81 15.70 2.87 1.67
C VAL A 81 14.35 2.73 2.36
N LEU A 82 14.08 1.55 2.92
CA LEU A 82 12.88 1.30 3.72
C LEU A 82 12.96 2.09 5.04
N VAL A 83 12.09 3.08 5.22
CA VAL A 83 12.08 3.97 6.39
C VAL A 83 10.88 3.73 7.32
N TYR A 84 9.85 3.05 6.84
CA TYR A 84 8.72 2.60 7.65
C TYR A 84 8.16 1.30 7.12
N ARG A 85 7.78 0.40 8.03
CA ARG A 85 7.09 -0.84 7.72
C ARG A 85 6.09 -1.17 8.82
N LYS A 86 4.87 -1.52 8.41
CA LYS A 86 3.86 -2.13 9.28
C LYS A 86 3.22 -3.31 8.58
N ASP A 87 3.23 -4.45 9.26
CA ASP A 87 2.47 -5.62 8.89
C ASP A 87 1.23 -5.67 9.78
N GLY A 88 0.05 -5.83 9.19
CA GLY A 88 -1.21 -5.86 9.92
C GLY A 88 -2.02 -4.57 9.89
N GLN A 89 -3.00 -4.50 10.79
CA GLN A 89 -3.82 -3.32 10.97
C GLN A 89 -2.98 -2.20 11.58
N LEU A 90 -3.10 -0.99 11.02
CA LEU A 90 -2.52 0.22 11.60
C LEU A 90 -3.47 0.74 12.69
N SER A 91 -2.95 0.88 13.90
CA SER A 91 -3.59 1.67 14.97
C SER A 91 -3.51 3.17 14.66
N GLU A 92 -4.22 4.00 15.42
CA GLU A 92 -4.14 5.46 15.28
C GLU A 92 -2.70 5.97 15.41
N LYS A 93 -1.93 5.45 16.37
CA LYS A 93 -0.50 5.77 16.55
C LYS A 93 0.35 5.34 15.35
N ASP A 94 0.07 4.15 14.79
CA ASP A 94 0.77 3.69 13.58
C ASP A 94 0.46 4.61 12.39
N ILE A 95 -0.77 5.12 12.27
CA ILE A 95 -1.16 6.06 11.20
C ILE A 95 -0.43 7.40 11.39
N GLU A 96 -0.38 7.94 12.62
CA GLU A 96 0.37 9.16 12.90
C GLU A 96 1.85 9.03 12.53
N GLU A 97 2.49 7.92 12.91
CA GLU A 97 3.88 7.64 12.58
C GLU A 97 4.10 7.43 11.07
N TYR A 98 3.19 6.72 10.42
CA TYR A 98 3.18 6.51 8.97
C TYR A 98 3.16 7.83 8.20
N ILE A 99 2.22 8.72 8.53
CA ILE A 99 2.08 10.04 7.88
C ILE A 99 3.28 10.93 8.19
N LYS A 100 3.74 10.95 9.45
CA LYS A 100 4.95 11.70 9.85
C LYS A 100 6.16 11.24 9.06
N THR A 101 6.34 9.92 8.89
CA THR A 101 7.48 9.35 8.17
C THR A 101 7.44 9.72 6.68
N ILE A 102 6.27 9.70 6.05
CA ILE A 102 6.12 10.16 4.66
C ILE A 102 6.55 11.63 4.55
N LYS A 103 5.98 12.52 5.37
CA LYS A 103 6.27 13.96 5.33
C LYS A 103 7.74 14.29 5.55
N ALA A 104 8.41 13.55 6.44
CA ALA A 104 9.83 13.72 6.71
C ALA A 104 10.75 13.31 5.53
N ASN A 105 10.22 12.55 4.55
CA ASN A 105 10.96 12.00 3.42
C ASN A 105 10.47 12.51 2.05
N LEU A 106 9.61 13.55 2.01
CA LEU A 106 9.13 14.18 0.77
C LEU A 106 10.18 14.98 0.01
#